data_AF-A0A1H9HQZ7-F1
#
_entry.id   AF-A0A1H9HQZ7-F1
#
_cell.length_a   1.000
_cell.length_b   1.000
_cell.length_c   1.000
_cell.angle_alpha   90.00
_cell.angle_beta   90.00
_cell.angle_gamma   90.00
#
_symmetry.space_group_name_H-M   'P 1'
#
loop_
_entity.id
_entity.type
_entity.pdbx_description
1 polymer ?
#
loop_
_entity_poly.entity_id
_entity_poly.type
_entity_poly.pdbx_seq_one_letter_code
_entity_poly.pdbx_strand_id
1 'polypeptide(L)'
;MASEYVTDSGVIKPTLAECVQDIGDALEQVVGPINREADSGTGQWIGVEAEAAAVHFEALELLWASRSLNTATGYALDAIGTWFGIARNDETETQVNAVIYGTESTLVPVGALASFGNYQFSLESASIISRTALVDGQFKVNNNTEGTYTVRVVGTDLTYTKGASDTVTDIALGLAKLIDATSQFTATSTGSSVYLTSENAIQGYAVSLGAGLSWVSIGSPAIFQATDTGEIVVPVGGLSTPVSAVTGWTGVKNLIAGSTGSNRESDTDYRTRLKAARGSTGGAATEPAIRSHLLSDVEGVTLAEVIENDSMTTNAAGQDAKSIQCVVNGGLEQDVAETIWKYKAAGVATYGTITITVKDSYGRSRDVKFSRPELVSLYVKVDVKLLDTEEDLPASVITLIKEGVENYFATLSLGDDVITQRIYGYIYSNTTGLGKLNVSVSTDGMTFSEDNVSISDTQYANVAEAAIEVSGV
;
A
#
# COMPACT_ATOMS: atom_id res chain seq x y z
N MET A 1 38.50 -7.54 33.43
CA MET A 1 37.29 -7.33 34.24
C MET A 1 36.15 -6.85 33.34
N ALA A 2 35.79 -5.56 33.23
CA ALA A 2 34.62 -5.18 32.40
C ALA A 2 34.83 -5.30 30.88
N SER A 3 36.07 -5.19 30.39
CA SER A 3 36.43 -5.31 28.97
C SER A 3 36.43 -6.74 28.43
N GLU A 4 36.24 -7.76 29.27
CA GLU A 4 36.15 -9.17 28.82
C GLU A 4 34.73 -9.52 28.35
N TYR A 5 33.71 -8.85 28.90
CA TYR A 5 32.31 -9.12 28.57
C TYR A 5 31.77 -8.24 27.44
N VAL A 6 32.46 -7.16 27.06
CA VAL A 6 32.10 -6.29 25.93
C VAL A 6 33.21 -6.34 24.90
N THR A 7 32.92 -6.98 23.77
CA THR A 7 33.86 -7.18 22.66
C THR A 7 33.46 -6.34 21.45
N ASP A 8 34.32 -6.29 20.43
CA ASP A 8 34.04 -5.63 19.15
C ASP A 8 32.81 -6.20 18.43
N SER A 9 32.39 -7.42 18.77
CA SER A 9 31.21 -8.09 18.21
C SER A 9 29.94 -7.93 19.06
N GLY A 10 30.04 -7.40 20.29
CA GLY A 10 28.91 -7.21 21.21
C GLY A 10 29.19 -7.66 22.64
N VAL A 11 28.12 -7.78 23.43
CA VAL A 11 28.17 -8.28 24.82
C VAL A 11 28.17 -9.80 24.80
N ILE A 12 29.14 -10.41 25.47
CA ILE A 12 29.19 -11.86 25.69
C ILE A 12 28.53 -12.15 27.03
N LYS A 13 27.43 -12.89 26.98
CA LYS A 13 26.73 -13.38 28.17
C LYS A 13 27.37 -14.70 28.64
N PRO A 14 27.88 -14.81 29.88
CA PRO A 14 28.26 -16.08 30.45
C PRO A 14 27.03 -16.96 30.67
N THR A 15 27.17 -18.26 30.41
CA THR A 15 26.15 -19.26 30.71
C THR A 15 25.97 -19.42 32.22
N LEU A 16 24.82 -19.93 32.66
CA LEU A 16 24.59 -20.18 34.09
C LEU A 16 25.67 -21.09 34.70
N ALA A 17 26.15 -22.08 33.94
CA ALA A 17 27.21 -22.98 34.39
C ALA A 17 28.54 -22.25 34.60
N GLU A 18 28.88 -21.31 33.73
CA GLU A 18 30.06 -20.46 33.87
C GLU A 18 29.92 -19.53 35.08
N CYS A 19 28.75 -18.90 35.29
CA CYS A 19 28.49 -18.10 36.49
C CYS A 19 28.65 -18.90 37.78
N VAL A 20 28.16 -20.15 37.82
CA VAL A 20 28.32 -21.05 38.97
C VAL A 20 29.80 -21.35 39.23
N GLN A 21 30.59 -21.60 38.18
CA GLN A 21 32.03 -21.84 38.30
C GLN A 21 32.76 -20.58 38.78
N ASP A 22 32.53 -19.43 38.15
CA ASP A 22 33.20 -18.17 38.47
C ASP A 22 32.94 -17.74 39.92
N ILE A 23 31.68 -17.82 40.37
CA ILE A 23 31.30 -17.48 41.75
C ILE A 23 31.89 -18.50 42.73
N GLY A 24 31.87 -19.79 42.38
CA GLY A 24 32.48 -20.84 43.19
C GLY A 24 33.99 -20.64 43.36
N ASP A 25 34.70 -20.33 42.27
CA ASP A 25 36.14 -20.08 42.24
C ASP A 25 36.51 -18.83 43.03
N ALA A 26 35.75 -17.75 42.86
CA ALA A 26 35.94 -16.53 43.63
C ALA A 26 35.71 -16.75 45.13
N LEU A 27 34.69 -17.54 45.50
CA LEU A 27 34.41 -17.86 46.89
C LEU A 27 35.51 -18.72 47.49
N GLU A 28 35.91 -19.80 46.82
CA GLU A 28 36.98 -20.70 47.27
C GLU A 28 38.33 -19.98 47.42
N GLN A 29 38.62 -19.00 46.54
CA GLN A 29 39.81 -18.17 46.67
C GLN A 29 39.84 -17.35 47.96
N VAL A 30 38.68 -16.91 48.45
CA VAL A 30 38.57 -16.06 49.65
C VAL A 30 38.46 -16.89 50.93
N VAL A 31 37.65 -17.94 50.94
CA VAL A 31 37.33 -18.70 52.16
C VAL A 31 38.06 -20.04 52.27
N GLY A 32 38.79 -20.46 51.24
CA GLY A 32 39.41 -21.79 51.16
C GLY A 32 38.43 -22.87 50.67
N PRO A 33 38.76 -24.17 50.84
CA PRO A 33 38.00 -25.26 50.25
C PRO A 33 36.53 -25.26 50.70
N ILE A 34 35.62 -25.24 49.73
CA ILE A 34 34.17 -25.24 49.95
C ILE A 34 33.52 -26.47 49.35
N ASN A 35 32.41 -26.93 49.93
CA ASN A 35 31.55 -27.92 49.28
C ASN A 35 30.69 -27.22 48.23
N ARG A 36 30.87 -27.57 46.95
CA ARG A 36 30.14 -27.01 45.81
C ARG A 36 29.00 -27.89 45.31
N GLU A 37 28.78 -29.06 45.94
CA GLU A 37 27.70 -29.96 45.55
C GLU A 37 26.34 -29.28 45.68
N ALA A 38 25.45 -29.56 44.74
CA ALA A 38 24.15 -28.89 44.63
C ALA A 38 23.23 -29.16 45.84
N ASP A 39 23.51 -30.20 46.64
CA ASP A 39 22.76 -30.52 47.87
C ASP A 39 23.31 -29.82 49.12
N SER A 40 24.48 -29.18 49.00
CA SER A 40 25.11 -28.46 50.10
C SER A 40 24.54 -27.04 50.25
N GLY A 41 24.51 -26.51 51.48
CA GLY A 41 24.04 -25.14 51.73
C GLY A 41 24.85 -24.08 50.98
N THR A 42 26.16 -24.31 50.81
CA THR A 42 27.04 -23.43 50.03
C THR A 42 26.79 -23.55 48.53
N GLY A 43 26.60 -24.77 48.00
CA GLY A 43 26.25 -24.98 46.59
C GLY A 43 24.89 -24.39 46.21
N GLN A 44 23.88 -24.50 47.08
CA GLN A 44 22.58 -23.85 46.91
C GLN A 44 22.71 -22.32 46.88
N TRP A 45 23.53 -21.73 47.76
CA TRP A 45 23.78 -20.28 47.76
C TRP A 45 24.49 -19.80 46.49
N ILE A 46 25.52 -20.53 46.03
CA ILE A 46 26.20 -20.25 44.76
C ILE A 46 25.20 -20.31 43.60
N GLY A 47 24.31 -21.30 43.59
CA GLY A 47 23.26 -21.43 42.57
C GLY A 47 22.33 -20.22 42.51
N VAL A 48 21.86 -19.73 43.66
CA VAL A 48 20.98 -18.55 43.74
C VAL A 48 21.70 -17.29 43.24
N GLU A 49 22.96 -17.09 43.65
CA GLU A 49 23.74 -15.92 43.20
C GLU A 49 24.07 -16.01 41.70
N ALA A 50 24.39 -17.20 41.20
CA ALA A 50 24.64 -17.42 39.78
C ALA A 50 23.40 -17.20 38.92
N GLU A 51 22.22 -17.58 39.40
CA GLU A 51 20.94 -17.28 38.74
C GLU A 51 20.69 -15.76 38.69
N ALA A 52 20.88 -15.07 39.82
CA ALA A 52 20.76 -13.60 39.86
C ALA A 52 21.76 -12.91 38.92
N ALA A 53 23.01 -13.38 38.90
CA ALA A 53 24.04 -12.88 37.98
C ALA A 53 23.67 -13.12 36.52
N ALA A 54 23.16 -14.31 36.17
CA ALA A 54 22.71 -14.62 34.81
C ALA A 54 21.59 -13.68 34.36
N VAL A 55 20.58 -13.43 35.21
CA VAL A 55 19.50 -12.47 34.94
C VAL A 55 20.04 -11.06 34.72
N HIS A 56 21.03 -10.62 35.52
CA HIS A 56 21.66 -9.32 35.31
C HIS A 56 22.41 -9.24 33.97
N PHE A 57 23.12 -10.28 33.56
CA PHE A 57 23.77 -10.32 32.26
C PHE A 57 22.78 -10.30 31.09
N GLU A 58 21.63 -10.97 31.23
CA GLU A 58 20.54 -10.89 30.25
C GLU A 58 19.96 -9.47 30.12
N ALA A 59 19.73 -8.80 31.25
CA ALA A 59 19.29 -7.41 31.25
C ALA A 59 20.32 -6.46 30.61
N LEU A 60 21.62 -6.69 30.85
CA LEU A 60 22.71 -5.93 30.24
C LEU A 60 22.81 -6.16 28.74
N GLU A 61 22.61 -7.39 28.27
CA GLU A 61 22.55 -7.73 26.84
C GLU A 61 21.41 -6.97 26.15
N LEU A 62 20.21 -6.99 26.74
CA LEU A 62 19.06 -6.23 26.24
C LEU A 62 19.32 -4.72 26.21
N LEU A 63 19.96 -4.16 27.26
CA LEU A 63 20.35 -2.76 27.31
C LEU A 63 21.39 -2.39 26.24
N TRP A 64 22.33 -3.29 25.94
CA TRP A 64 23.27 -3.08 24.85
C TRP A 64 22.56 -3.11 23.49
N ALA A 65 21.73 -4.12 23.27
CA ALA A 65 20.94 -4.29 22.05
C ALA A 65 19.98 -3.12 21.80
N SER A 66 19.46 -2.50 22.86
CA SER A 66 18.52 -1.38 22.80
C SER A 66 19.11 -0.13 22.14
N ARG A 67 20.43 -0.04 21.98
CA ARG A 67 21.13 1.12 21.41
C ARG A 67 21.23 1.09 19.89
N SER A 68 21.04 -0.07 19.28
CA SER A 68 21.21 -0.25 17.84
C SER A 68 19.86 -0.48 17.18
N LEU A 69 19.59 0.26 16.10
CA LEU A 69 18.36 0.13 15.32
C LEU A 69 18.11 -1.31 14.84
N ASN A 70 19.17 -2.07 14.59
CA ASN A 70 19.06 -3.44 14.10
C ASN A 70 18.52 -4.42 15.15
N THR A 71 18.79 -4.15 16.42
CA THR A 71 18.56 -5.10 17.52
C THR A 71 17.57 -4.57 18.56
N ALA A 72 17.32 -3.26 18.59
CA ALA A 72 16.37 -2.66 19.51
C ALA A 72 14.94 -3.16 19.25
N THR A 73 14.19 -3.36 20.33
CA THR A 73 12.80 -3.83 20.34
C THR A 73 11.96 -2.99 21.30
N GLY A 74 10.64 -3.04 21.13
CA GLY A 74 9.68 -2.35 22.00
C GLY A 74 9.96 -0.85 22.16
N TYR A 75 9.92 -0.38 23.41
CA TYR A 75 10.09 1.04 23.74
C TYR A 75 11.44 1.61 23.29
N ALA A 76 12.51 0.81 23.31
CA ALA A 76 13.82 1.29 22.87
C ALA A 76 13.83 1.60 21.36
N LEU A 77 13.13 0.80 20.55
CA LEU A 77 12.96 1.06 19.13
C LEU A 77 12.12 2.32 18.88
N ASP A 78 11.06 2.51 19.66
CA ASP A 78 10.19 3.69 19.59
C ASP A 78 10.94 4.98 20.00
N ALA A 79 11.78 4.88 21.04
CA ALA A 79 12.67 5.94 21.44
C ALA A 79 13.65 6.29 20.31
N ILE A 80 14.30 5.30 19.69
CA ILE A 80 15.16 5.53 18.52
C ILE A 80 14.37 6.21 17.39
N GLY A 81 13.17 5.72 17.06
CA GLY A 81 12.37 6.32 16.00
C GLY A 81 11.94 7.77 16.28
N THR A 82 11.78 8.15 17.55
CA THR A 82 11.58 9.56 17.94
C THR A 82 12.76 10.45 17.54
N TRP A 83 14.01 9.94 17.61
CA TRP A 83 15.18 10.68 17.13
C TRP A 83 15.18 10.84 15.61
N PHE A 84 14.56 9.90 14.89
CA PHE A 84 14.33 10.00 13.45
C PHE A 84 13.09 10.84 13.09
N GLY A 85 12.30 11.29 14.07
CA GLY A 85 11.04 12.00 13.83
C GLY A 85 9.93 11.12 13.26
N ILE A 86 10.06 9.80 13.37
CA ILE A 86 9.15 8.83 12.78
C ILE A 86 8.53 8.02 13.91
N ALA A 87 7.28 8.32 14.25
CA ALA A 87 6.52 7.56 15.24
C ALA A 87 6.01 6.24 14.62
N ARG A 88 5.82 5.23 15.47
CA ARG A 88 5.20 3.96 15.10
C ARG A 88 3.72 4.18 14.77
N ASN A 89 3.18 3.42 13.82
CA ASN A 89 1.74 3.44 13.60
C ASN A 89 1.05 2.71 14.75
N ASP A 90 0.18 3.44 15.44
CA ASP A 90 -0.64 2.90 16.53
C ASP A 90 -1.73 1.97 15.99
N GLU A 91 -2.34 1.23 16.90
CA GLU A 91 -3.52 0.45 16.58
C GLU A 91 -4.68 1.38 16.21
N THR A 92 -5.44 1.00 15.19
CA THR A 92 -6.65 1.71 14.78
C THR A 92 -7.85 0.81 14.96
N GLU A 93 -8.97 1.40 15.36
CA GLU A 93 -10.23 0.69 15.55
C GLU A 93 -10.96 0.56 14.22
N THR A 94 -11.66 -0.55 14.06
CA THR A 94 -12.50 -0.78 12.87
C THR A 94 -13.71 0.15 12.90
N GLN A 95 -13.97 0.85 11.80
CA GLN A 95 -15.13 1.72 11.64
C GLN A 95 -16.10 1.17 10.59
N VAL A 96 -17.39 1.25 10.87
CA VAL A 96 -18.45 0.72 10.00
C VAL A 96 -19.50 1.80 9.77
N ASN A 97 -19.67 2.17 8.50
CA ASN A 97 -20.82 2.95 8.06
C ASN A 97 -22.04 2.02 8.02
N ALA A 98 -22.96 2.22 8.94
CA ALA A 98 -24.16 1.43 9.08
C ALA A 98 -25.43 2.27 8.93
N VAL A 99 -26.54 1.57 8.77
CA VAL A 99 -27.88 2.11 8.71
C VAL A 99 -28.63 1.62 9.94
N ILE A 100 -29.18 2.56 10.72
CA ILE A 100 -30.03 2.28 11.88
C ILE A 100 -31.49 2.34 11.46
N TYR A 101 -32.24 1.28 11.74
CA TYR A 101 -33.66 1.16 11.41
C TYR A 101 -34.53 1.35 12.64
N GLY A 102 -35.66 2.02 12.47
CA GLY A 102 -36.56 2.24 13.60
C GLY A 102 -37.75 3.13 13.30
N THR A 103 -38.39 3.58 14.38
CA THR A 103 -39.46 4.56 14.32
C THR A 103 -38.90 5.94 14.01
N GLU A 104 -39.66 6.75 13.26
CA GLU A 104 -39.26 8.11 12.92
C GLU A 104 -39.09 8.99 14.15
N SER A 105 -38.13 9.92 14.09
CA SER A 105 -37.76 10.85 15.16
C SER A 105 -37.19 10.17 16.41
N THR A 106 -36.75 8.91 16.30
CA THR A 106 -36.03 8.23 17.37
C THR A 106 -34.59 8.70 17.40
N LEU A 107 -34.14 9.18 18.56
CA LEU A 107 -32.74 9.52 18.82
C LEU A 107 -32.01 8.26 19.32
N VAL A 108 -30.99 7.82 18.58
CA VAL A 108 -30.03 6.83 19.05
C VAL A 108 -28.84 7.58 19.66
N PRO A 109 -28.62 7.49 20.99
CA PRO A 109 -27.57 8.25 21.66
C PRO A 109 -26.18 7.74 21.29
N VAL A 110 -25.18 8.63 21.43
CA VAL A 110 -23.76 8.25 21.35
C VAL A 110 -23.45 7.11 22.33
N GLY A 111 -22.61 6.17 21.91
CA GLY A 111 -22.27 4.98 22.69
C GLY A 111 -23.29 3.85 22.65
N ALA A 112 -24.37 3.97 21.87
CA ALA A 112 -25.27 2.83 21.61
C ALA A 112 -24.50 1.68 20.93
N LEU A 113 -24.74 0.44 21.37
CA LEU A 113 -23.97 -0.73 20.99
C LEU A 113 -24.70 -1.59 19.95
N ALA A 114 -23.96 -2.04 18.95
CA ALA A 114 -24.34 -3.06 17.98
C ALA A 114 -23.29 -4.18 17.96
N SER A 115 -23.66 -5.41 17.62
CA SER A 115 -22.75 -6.55 17.59
C SER A 115 -22.61 -7.19 16.21
N PHE A 116 -21.41 -7.69 15.96
CA PHE A 116 -21.06 -8.57 14.85
C PHE A 116 -20.26 -9.75 15.40
N GLY A 117 -20.86 -10.94 15.40
CA GLY A 117 -20.26 -12.12 16.02
C GLY A 117 -20.00 -11.89 17.51
N ASN A 118 -18.73 -11.95 17.93
CA ASN A 118 -18.31 -11.69 19.31
C ASN A 118 -17.88 -10.23 19.55
N TYR A 119 -17.77 -9.42 18.50
CA TYR A 119 -17.29 -8.04 18.59
C TYR A 119 -18.43 -7.06 18.82
N GLN A 120 -18.17 -6.03 19.60
CA GLN A 120 -19.10 -4.94 19.87
C GLN A 120 -18.61 -3.65 19.20
N PHE A 121 -19.58 -2.88 18.72
CA PHE A 121 -19.36 -1.60 18.08
C PHE A 121 -20.23 -0.54 18.75
N SER A 122 -19.62 0.57 19.16
CA SER A 122 -20.28 1.73 19.73
C SER A 122 -20.54 2.81 18.69
N LEU A 123 -21.68 3.47 18.78
CA LEU A 123 -22.02 4.60 17.92
C LEU A 123 -21.15 5.83 18.26
N GLU A 124 -20.45 6.38 17.26
CA GLU A 124 -19.51 7.51 17.42
C GLU A 124 -20.21 8.84 17.73
N SER A 125 -21.36 9.08 17.09
CA SER A 125 -22.15 10.29 17.28
C SER A 125 -23.64 9.97 17.29
N ALA A 126 -24.42 10.70 18.09
CA ALA A 126 -25.85 10.47 18.17
C ALA A 126 -26.51 10.70 16.80
N SER A 127 -27.34 9.76 16.36
CA SER A 127 -28.03 9.81 15.07
C SER A 127 -29.55 9.72 15.28
N ILE A 128 -30.30 10.46 14.46
CA ILE A 128 -31.77 10.50 14.51
C ILE A 128 -32.31 9.73 13.32
N ILE A 129 -33.18 8.76 13.59
CA ILE A 129 -33.89 8.02 12.55
C ILE A 129 -34.93 8.95 11.93
N SER A 130 -34.71 9.36 10.68
CA SER A 130 -35.52 10.38 10.01
C SER A 130 -35.61 10.14 8.52
N ARG A 131 -36.79 10.47 7.97
CA ARG A 131 -37.06 10.43 6.52
C ARG A 131 -36.32 11.51 5.75
N THR A 132 -35.80 12.53 6.44
CA THR A 132 -34.99 13.62 5.85
C THR A 132 -33.59 13.13 5.47
N ALA A 133 -33.12 12.05 6.09
CA ALA A 133 -31.82 11.43 5.85
C ALA A 133 -32.02 9.90 5.70
N LEU A 134 -32.81 9.50 4.70
CA LEU A 134 -33.08 8.10 4.41
C LEU A 134 -31.95 7.51 3.56
N VAL A 135 -31.34 6.43 4.03
CA VAL A 135 -30.33 5.64 3.28
C VAL A 135 -30.93 4.35 2.76
N ASP A 136 -31.65 3.61 3.61
CA ASP A 136 -32.38 2.41 3.25
C ASP A 136 -33.77 2.47 3.87
N GLY A 137 -34.82 2.16 3.11
CA GLY A 137 -36.17 2.28 3.60
C GLY A 137 -37.16 1.43 2.82
N GLN A 138 -38.25 1.07 3.49
CA GLN A 138 -39.33 0.33 2.89
C GLN A 138 -40.65 1.06 3.11
N PHE A 139 -41.44 1.21 2.06
CA PHE A 139 -42.83 1.67 2.14
C PHE A 139 -43.78 0.71 1.44
N LYS A 140 -45.04 0.72 1.85
CA LYS A 140 -46.10 -0.14 1.33
C LYS A 140 -47.23 0.67 0.73
N VAL A 141 -47.78 0.18 -0.37
CA VAL A 141 -49.03 0.68 -0.96
C VAL A 141 -50.21 0.01 -0.23
N ASN A 142 -51.03 0.81 0.46
CA ASN A 142 -52.06 0.28 1.35
C ASN A 142 -53.39 0.02 0.67
N ASN A 143 -53.72 0.82 -0.33
CA ASN A 143 -54.98 0.75 -1.06
C ASN A 143 -54.73 1.07 -2.54
N ASN A 144 -55.72 0.80 -3.39
CA ASN A 144 -55.73 1.25 -4.80
C ASN A 144 -56.83 2.31 -5.04
N THR A 145 -57.25 3.02 -4.00
CA THR A 145 -58.43 3.91 -4.05
C THR A 145 -58.11 5.27 -4.64
N GLU A 146 -56.85 5.71 -4.57
CA GLU A 146 -56.43 7.01 -5.06
C GLU A 146 -56.25 7.02 -6.59
N GLY A 147 -56.55 8.17 -7.22
CA GLY A 147 -56.32 8.36 -8.65
C GLY A 147 -54.83 8.49 -9.01
N THR A 148 -54.02 9.00 -8.06
CA THR A 148 -52.59 9.24 -8.23
C THR A 148 -51.84 8.95 -6.93
N TYR A 149 -50.67 8.33 -7.05
CA TYR A 149 -49.75 8.08 -5.94
C TYR A 149 -48.47 8.87 -6.17
N THR A 150 -48.06 9.68 -5.20
CA THR A 150 -46.87 10.54 -5.31
C THR A 150 -45.84 10.18 -4.25
N VAL A 151 -44.58 10.05 -4.66
CA VAL A 151 -43.42 9.96 -3.77
C VAL A 151 -42.50 11.13 -4.11
N ARG A 152 -42.13 11.91 -3.10
CA ARG A 152 -41.22 13.05 -3.27
C ARG A 152 -39.83 12.67 -2.81
N VAL A 153 -38.86 12.71 -3.73
CA VAL A 153 -37.44 12.42 -3.49
C VAL A 153 -36.64 13.71 -3.72
N VAL A 154 -35.96 14.19 -2.68
CA VAL A 154 -35.11 15.42 -2.71
C VAL A 154 -35.81 16.62 -3.36
N GLY A 155 -37.10 16.80 -3.04
CA GLY A 155 -37.92 17.91 -3.54
C GLY A 155 -38.57 17.68 -4.92
N THR A 156 -38.29 16.58 -5.60
CA THR A 156 -38.93 16.22 -6.89
C THR A 156 -40.11 15.28 -6.66
N ASP A 157 -41.29 15.63 -7.18
CA ASP A 157 -42.50 14.83 -7.09
C ASP A 157 -42.56 13.76 -8.19
N LEU A 158 -42.38 12.49 -7.80
CA LEU A 158 -42.56 11.33 -8.67
C LEU A 158 -43.99 10.83 -8.52
N THR A 159 -44.83 11.07 -9.53
CA THR A 159 -46.25 10.73 -9.49
C THR A 159 -46.59 9.60 -10.45
N TYR A 160 -47.24 8.56 -9.94
CA TYR A 160 -47.82 7.47 -10.71
C TYR A 160 -49.34 7.67 -10.81
N THR A 161 -49.85 7.74 -12.03
CA THR A 161 -51.30 7.83 -12.30
C THR A 161 -51.87 6.44 -12.52
N LYS A 162 -52.87 6.06 -11.71
CA LYS A 162 -53.47 4.73 -11.72
C LYS A 162 -54.35 4.50 -12.96
N GLY A 163 -54.15 3.38 -13.65
CA GLY A 163 -55.05 2.82 -14.66
C GLY A 163 -56.24 2.05 -14.04
N ALA A 164 -57.34 1.94 -14.78
CA ALA A 164 -58.60 1.38 -14.25
C ALA A 164 -58.50 -0.08 -13.72
N SER A 165 -57.52 -0.85 -14.17
CA SER A 165 -57.30 -2.26 -13.80
C SER A 165 -56.09 -2.48 -12.88
N ASP A 166 -55.39 -1.43 -12.46
CA ASP A 166 -54.13 -1.56 -11.74
C ASP A 166 -54.35 -2.07 -10.30
N THR A 167 -53.59 -3.10 -9.95
CA THR A 167 -53.54 -3.64 -8.58
C THR A 167 -52.53 -2.89 -7.72
N VAL A 168 -52.56 -3.10 -6.40
CA VAL A 168 -51.57 -2.52 -5.47
C VAL A 168 -50.12 -2.92 -5.81
N THR A 169 -49.92 -4.08 -6.44
CA THR A 169 -48.60 -4.54 -6.92
C THR A 169 -48.15 -3.76 -8.16
N ASP A 170 -49.08 -3.46 -9.08
CA ASP A 170 -48.76 -2.71 -10.30
C ASP A 170 -48.39 -1.26 -9.95
N ILE A 171 -49.10 -0.67 -8.97
CA ILE A 171 -48.78 0.66 -8.44
C ILE A 171 -47.40 0.66 -7.77
N ALA A 172 -47.08 -0.35 -6.95
CA ALA A 172 -45.77 -0.47 -6.30
C ALA A 172 -44.63 -0.62 -7.32
N LEU A 173 -44.84 -1.42 -8.38
CA LEU A 173 -43.88 -1.59 -9.47
C LEU A 173 -43.70 -0.29 -10.27
N GLY A 174 -44.79 0.42 -10.55
CA GLY A 174 -44.77 1.71 -11.24
C GLY A 174 -44.00 2.78 -10.46
N LEU A 175 -44.23 2.86 -9.16
CA LEU A 175 -43.49 3.76 -8.27
C LEU A 175 -42.01 3.39 -8.16
N ALA A 176 -41.68 2.10 -8.01
CA ALA A 176 -40.30 1.66 -7.98
C ALA A 176 -39.53 2.06 -9.25
N LYS A 177 -40.12 1.86 -10.43
CA LYS A 177 -39.50 2.27 -11.71
C LYS A 177 -39.26 3.78 -11.81
N LEU A 178 -40.20 4.60 -11.31
CA LEU A 178 -40.04 6.06 -11.32
C LEU A 178 -38.90 6.51 -10.40
N ILE A 179 -38.72 5.83 -9.27
CA ILE A 179 -37.66 6.16 -8.32
C ILE A 179 -36.30 5.67 -8.83
N ASP A 180 -36.24 4.46 -9.41
CA ASP A 180 -35.04 3.86 -10.00
C ASP A 180 -34.51 4.67 -11.20
N ALA A 181 -35.38 5.45 -11.86
CA ALA A 181 -34.97 6.40 -12.89
C ALA A 181 -34.24 7.63 -12.32
N THR A 182 -34.18 7.80 -10.99
CA THR A 182 -33.50 8.91 -10.32
C THR A 182 -32.07 8.50 -9.96
N SER A 183 -31.08 9.37 -10.14
CA SER A 183 -29.66 9.07 -9.85
C SER A 183 -29.29 8.93 -8.36
N GLN A 184 -30.27 9.00 -7.45
CA GLN A 184 -30.05 9.08 -6.01
C GLN A 184 -30.42 7.78 -5.28
N PHE A 185 -31.34 6.99 -5.82
CA PHE A 185 -31.85 5.77 -5.20
C PHE A 185 -32.04 4.67 -6.23
N THR A 186 -31.67 3.45 -5.84
CA THR A 186 -32.16 2.22 -6.46
C THR A 186 -33.46 1.81 -5.80
N ALA A 187 -34.46 1.43 -6.59
CA ALA A 187 -35.75 1.05 -6.05
C ALA A 187 -36.26 -0.27 -6.64
N THR A 188 -36.62 -1.20 -5.77
CA THR A 188 -37.17 -2.50 -6.17
C THR A 188 -38.51 -2.75 -5.48
N SER A 189 -39.48 -3.32 -6.20
CA SER A 189 -40.78 -3.69 -5.64
C SER A 189 -40.89 -5.20 -5.44
N THR A 190 -41.37 -5.64 -4.28
CA THR A 190 -41.79 -7.04 -4.05
C THR A 190 -43.21 -7.04 -3.52
N GLY A 191 -44.16 -7.47 -4.34
CA GLY A 191 -45.59 -7.39 -4.01
C GLY A 191 -46.05 -5.95 -3.84
N SER A 192 -46.69 -5.64 -2.70
CA SER A 192 -47.18 -4.29 -2.39
C SER A 192 -46.13 -3.35 -1.76
N SER A 193 -44.91 -3.84 -1.52
CA SER A 193 -43.86 -3.09 -0.84
C SER A 193 -42.76 -2.67 -1.81
N VAL A 194 -42.25 -1.46 -1.62
CA VAL A 194 -41.13 -0.88 -2.36
C VAL A 194 -39.96 -0.69 -1.40
N TYR A 195 -38.80 -1.18 -1.80
CA TYR A 195 -37.51 -1.02 -1.13
C TYR A 195 -36.72 0.08 -1.84
N LEU A 196 -36.12 0.96 -1.06
CA LEU A 196 -35.37 2.12 -1.51
C LEU A 196 -33.99 2.06 -0.89
N THR A 197 -32.94 2.03 -1.70
CA THR A 197 -31.56 2.09 -1.21
C THR A 197 -30.83 3.24 -1.90
N SER A 198 -30.21 4.12 -1.13
CA SER A 198 -29.37 5.21 -1.66
C SER A 198 -28.22 4.63 -2.49
N GLU A 199 -27.99 5.18 -3.68
CA GLU A 199 -26.86 4.78 -4.56
C GLU A 199 -25.50 4.97 -3.87
N ASN A 200 -25.38 5.98 -3.02
CA ASN A 200 -24.15 6.25 -2.28
C ASN A 200 -23.97 5.29 -1.09
N ALA A 201 -25.03 4.59 -0.65
CA ALA A 201 -25.07 3.67 0.50
C ALA A 201 -24.58 4.21 1.87
N ILE A 202 -24.07 5.44 1.92
CA ILE A 202 -23.54 6.13 3.11
C ILE A 202 -24.35 7.41 3.36
N GLN A 203 -24.61 8.21 2.33
CA GLN A 203 -25.37 9.45 2.45
C GLN A 203 -26.88 9.22 2.35
N GLY A 204 -27.61 9.80 3.31
CA GLY A 204 -29.07 9.80 3.33
C GLY A 204 -29.68 11.01 2.61
N TYR A 205 -30.84 10.81 2.01
CA TYR A 205 -31.59 11.85 1.29
C TYR A 205 -33.03 11.95 1.79
N ALA A 206 -33.67 13.10 1.57
CA ALA A 206 -35.03 13.34 2.03
C ALA A 206 -36.07 12.66 1.13
N VAL A 207 -36.92 11.81 1.71
CA VAL A 207 -38.04 11.14 1.02
C VAL A 207 -39.34 11.36 1.77
N SER A 208 -40.41 11.73 1.05
CA SER A 208 -41.76 11.83 1.63
C SER A 208 -42.79 11.13 0.76
N LEU A 209 -43.83 10.60 1.39
CA LEU A 209 -44.87 9.80 0.76
C LEU A 209 -46.19 10.56 0.73
N GLY A 210 -46.92 10.44 -0.38
CA GLY A 210 -48.28 10.96 -0.55
C GLY A 210 -49.36 10.03 0.04
N ALA A 211 -50.62 10.36 -0.24
CA ALA A 211 -51.77 9.59 0.24
C ALA A 211 -51.76 8.13 -0.27
N GLY A 212 -52.26 7.21 0.56
CA GLY A 212 -52.36 5.78 0.21
C GLY A 212 -51.07 4.95 0.42
N LEU A 213 -49.97 5.58 0.84
CA LEU A 213 -48.68 4.95 1.15
C LEU A 213 -48.37 5.01 2.65
N SER A 214 -47.69 4.00 3.20
CA SER A 214 -47.16 4.05 4.57
C SER A 214 -45.76 3.45 4.68
N TRP A 215 -44.94 4.04 5.54
CA TRP A 215 -43.62 3.50 5.89
C TRP A 215 -43.75 2.18 6.64
N VAL A 216 -42.86 1.25 6.31
CA VAL A 216 -42.66 -0.03 6.99
C VAL A 216 -41.35 0.02 7.78
N SER A 217 -40.28 0.49 7.15
CA SER A 217 -38.98 0.70 7.80
C SER A 217 -38.34 2.00 7.30
N ILE A 218 -37.65 2.68 8.22
CA ILE A 218 -36.89 3.91 7.95
C ILE A 218 -35.48 3.65 8.46
N GLY A 219 -34.50 3.73 7.56
CA GLY A 219 -33.08 3.56 7.85
C GLY A 219 -32.30 4.87 7.65
N SER A 220 -31.59 5.31 8.68
CA SER A 220 -30.76 6.52 8.66
C SER A 220 -29.29 6.18 8.86
N PRO A 221 -28.34 7.00 8.36
CA PRO A 221 -26.92 6.71 8.46
C PRO A 221 -26.41 6.88 9.89
N ALA A 222 -25.47 6.02 10.27
CA ALA A 222 -24.77 6.06 11.54
C ALA A 222 -23.37 5.45 11.40
N ILE A 223 -22.40 6.00 12.12
CA ILE A 223 -21.02 5.49 12.13
C ILE A 223 -20.79 4.76 13.44
N PHE A 224 -20.43 3.48 13.32
CA PHE A 224 -20.13 2.60 14.43
C PHE A 224 -18.63 2.31 14.48
N GLN A 225 -18.06 2.35 15.66
CA GLN A 225 -16.63 2.11 15.92
C GLN A 225 -16.48 0.89 16.82
N ALA A 226 -15.57 -0.02 16.49
CA ALA A 226 -15.31 -1.20 17.30
C ALA A 226 -14.82 -0.82 18.70
N THR A 227 -15.28 -1.52 19.73
CA THR A 227 -14.80 -1.33 21.10
C THR A 227 -13.41 -1.96 21.32
N ASP A 228 -13.11 -3.02 20.56
CA ASP A 228 -11.79 -3.67 20.58
C ASP A 228 -10.93 -3.08 19.46
N THR A 229 -9.66 -2.84 19.77
CA THR A 229 -8.66 -2.39 18.79
C THR A 229 -8.20 -3.54 17.89
N GLY A 230 -7.79 -3.21 16.67
CA GLY A 230 -7.19 -4.16 15.73
C GLY A 230 -8.01 -4.45 14.49
N GLU A 231 -7.57 -5.49 13.77
CA GLU A 231 -8.09 -5.86 12.46
C GLU A 231 -9.38 -6.69 12.59
N ILE A 232 -10.53 -6.03 12.54
CA ILE A 232 -11.85 -6.70 12.53
C ILE A 232 -12.48 -6.53 11.16
N VAL A 233 -12.46 -7.59 10.35
CA VAL A 233 -13.05 -7.55 9.01
C VAL A 233 -14.56 -7.69 9.09
N VAL A 234 -15.29 -6.60 8.83
CA VAL A 234 -16.75 -6.57 8.80
C VAL A 234 -17.27 -6.62 7.36
N PRO A 235 -17.79 -7.76 6.88
CA PRO A 235 -18.37 -7.87 5.54
C PRO A 235 -19.69 -7.11 5.45
N VAL A 236 -20.19 -6.88 4.22
CA VAL A 236 -21.51 -6.28 3.97
C VAL A 236 -22.60 -7.06 4.72
N GLY A 237 -23.44 -6.35 5.48
CA GLY A 237 -24.48 -6.94 6.31
C GLY A 237 -24.01 -7.65 7.59
N GLY A 238 -22.70 -7.64 7.90
CA GLY A 238 -22.15 -8.21 9.12
C GLY A 238 -22.72 -7.58 10.40
N LEU A 239 -22.72 -6.24 10.47
CA LEU A 239 -23.26 -5.52 11.63
C LEU A 239 -24.79 -5.55 11.58
N SER A 240 -25.40 -6.49 12.29
CA SER A 240 -26.82 -6.84 12.11
C SER A 240 -27.66 -6.82 13.40
N THR A 241 -27.01 -6.81 14.57
CA THR A 241 -27.71 -6.99 15.85
C THR A 241 -27.55 -5.77 16.75
N PRO A 242 -28.62 -5.03 17.07
CA PRO A 242 -28.57 -3.98 18.07
C PRO A 242 -28.50 -4.60 19.47
N VAL A 243 -27.55 -4.14 20.30
CA VAL A 243 -27.34 -4.64 21.67
C VAL A 243 -27.98 -3.68 22.69
N SER A 244 -27.89 -2.37 22.46
CA SER A 244 -28.53 -1.40 23.37
C SER A 244 -30.04 -1.35 23.15
N ALA A 245 -30.80 -1.47 24.24
CA ALA A 245 -32.25 -1.34 24.21
C ALA A 245 -32.68 0.14 24.13
N VAL A 246 -32.63 0.73 22.93
CA VAL A 246 -33.15 2.07 22.66
C VAL A 246 -34.59 1.95 22.14
N THR A 247 -35.54 2.56 22.82
CA THR A 247 -36.95 2.55 22.39
C THR A 247 -37.11 3.17 21.01
N GLY A 248 -37.62 2.40 20.06
CA GLY A 248 -37.80 2.84 18.68
C GLY A 248 -36.66 2.45 17.74
N TRP A 249 -35.53 1.94 18.24
CA TRP A 249 -34.47 1.34 17.42
C TRP A 249 -34.77 -0.15 17.22
N THR A 250 -35.01 -0.56 15.98
CA THR A 250 -35.48 -1.91 15.63
C THR A 250 -34.41 -2.77 14.97
N GLY A 251 -33.36 -2.17 14.40
CA GLY A 251 -32.32 -2.93 13.71
C GLY A 251 -31.14 -2.08 13.27
N VAL A 252 -30.06 -2.75 12.87
CA VAL A 252 -28.87 -2.14 12.28
C VAL A 252 -28.40 -3.00 11.11
N LYS A 253 -27.88 -2.38 10.05
CA LYS A 253 -27.29 -3.09 8.90
C LYS A 253 -26.24 -2.22 8.25
N ASN A 254 -25.09 -2.78 7.89
CA ASN A 254 -24.13 -2.11 7.01
C ASN A 254 -24.37 -2.49 5.54
N LEU A 255 -24.45 -1.49 4.67
CA LEU A 255 -24.66 -1.68 3.22
C LEU A 255 -23.34 -1.82 2.46
N ILE A 256 -22.24 -1.39 3.08
CA ILE A 256 -20.88 -1.53 2.57
C ILE A 256 -20.01 -2.27 3.59
N ALA A 257 -18.87 -2.79 3.14
CA ALA A 257 -17.88 -3.36 4.05
C ALA A 257 -17.36 -2.28 5.01
N GLY A 258 -17.03 -2.70 6.23
CA GLY A 258 -16.37 -1.81 7.20
C GLY A 258 -14.98 -1.40 6.75
N SER A 259 -14.53 -0.24 7.22
CA SER A 259 -13.11 0.12 7.18
C SER A 259 -12.41 -0.65 8.27
N THR A 260 -11.74 -1.73 7.89
CA THR A 260 -10.96 -2.58 8.79
C THR A 260 -9.88 -1.76 9.49
N GLY A 261 -9.83 -1.85 10.82
CA GLY A 261 -8.75 -1.27 11.61
C GLY A 261 -7.43 -2.03 11.41
N SER A 262 -6.37 -1.56 12.05
CA SER A 262 -5.04 -2.15 11.98
C SER A 262 -4.50 -2.42 13.37
N ASN A 263 -3.76 -3.51 13.51
CA ASN A 263 -2.98 -3.75 14.71
C ASN A 263 -1.82 -2.74 14.80
N ARG A 264 -1.28 -2.53 16.00
CA ARG A 264 -0.04 -1.77 16.20
C ARG A 264 1.08 -2.34 15.33
N GLU A 265 1.82 -1.47 14.65
CA GLU A 265 2.90 -1.86 13.75
C GLU A 265 3.95 -2.73 14.46
N SER A 266 4.37 -3.81 13.81
CA SER A 266 5.33 -4.75 14.38
C SER A 266 6.73 -4.12 14.50
N ASP A 267 7.55 -4.62 15.43
CA ASP A 267 8.95 -4.16 15.55
C ASP A 267 9.75 -4.35 14.26
N THR A 268 9.43 -5.38 13.47
CA THR A 268 10.12 -5.70 12.22
C THR A 268 9.77 -4.70 11.12
N ASP A 269 8.48 -4.40 10.95
CA ASP A 269 8.00 -3.47 9.92
C ASP A 269 8.45 -2.05 10.25
N TYR A 270 8.28 -1.65 11.52
CA TYR A 270 8.72 -0.33 11.99
C TYR A 270 10.22 -0.14 11.79
N ARG A 271 11.04 -1.16 12.11
CA ARG A 271 12.49 -1.12 11.85
C ARG A 271 12.81 -0.99 10.37
N THR A 272 12.10 -1.71 9.51
CA THR A 272 12.28 -1.62 8.06
C THR A 272 11.99 -0.21 7.57
N ARG A 273 10.90 0.39 8.06
CA ARG A 273 10.54 1.79 7.76
C ARG A 273 11.59 2.78 8.27
N LEU A 274 12.08 2.62 9.50
CA LEU A 274 13.17 3.45 10.04
C LEU A 274 14.48 3.32 9.24
N LYS A 275 14.81 2.12 8.76
CA LYS A 275 15.99 1.89 7.90
C LYS A 275 15.83 2.53 6.53
N ALA A 276 14.66 2.37 5.91
CA ALA A 276 14.34 3.03 4.64
C ALA A 276 14.44 4.55 4.79
N ALA A 277 13.93 5.10 5.90
CA ALA A 277 14.04 6.52 6.19
C ALA A 277 15.49 7.01 6.33
N ARG A 278 16.36 6.21 6.94
CA ARG A 278 17.79 6.52 7.05
C ARG A 278 18.51 6.47 5.70
N GLY A 279 18.13 5.57 4.80
CA GLY A 279 18.75 5.37 3.48
C GLY A 279 18.28 6.34 2.40
N SER A 280 17.02 6.79 2.47
CA SER A 280 16.36 7.57 1.42
C SER A 280 15.86 8.95 1.84
N THR A 281 15.55 9.18 3.12
CA THR A 281 14.70 10.33 3.54
C THR A 281 15.47 11.45 4.24
N GLY A 282 16.77 11.26 4.56
CA GLY A 282 17.59 12.30 5.16
C GLY A 282 18.26 13.25 4.17
N GLY A 283 18.39 12.85 2.91
CA GLY A 283 19.00 13.66 1.86
C GLY A 283 17.94 14.50 1.16
N ALA A 284 18.12 15.82 1.12
CA ALA A 284 17.42 16.67 0.17
C ALA A 284 18.47 17.32 -0.74
N ALA A 285 18.09 17.60 -1.99
CA ALA A 285 18.95 18.27 -2.96
C ALA A 285 20.26 17.56 -3.34
N THR A 286 20.34 16.23 -3.19
CA THR A 286 21.41 15.41 -3.82
C THR A 286 20.80 14.52 -4.91
N GLU A 287 21.58 14.22 -5.94
CA GLU A 287 21.17 13.38 -7.07
C GLU A 287 20.62 12.00 -6.62
N PRO A 288 21.30 11.24 -5.74
CA PRO A 288 20.77 9.96 -5.23
C PRO A 288 19.48 10.10 -4.42
N ALA A 289 19.30 11.21 -3.69
CA ALA A 289 18.14 11.40 -2.85
C ALA A 289 16.90 11.77 -3.68
N ILE A 290 17.04 12.67 -4.65
CA ILE A 290 15.95 13.01 -5.58
C ILE A 290 15.52 11.76 -6.35
N ARG A 291 16.49 10.98 -6.84
CA ARG A 291 16.23 9.70 -7.51
C ARG A 291 15.45 8.73 -6.60
N SER A 292 15.89 8.55 -5.36
CA SER A 292 15.24 7.64 -4.42
C SER A 292 13.82 8.06 -4.09
N HIS A 293 13.58 9.36 -3.87
CA HIS A 293 12.24 9.90 -3.63
C HIS A 293 11.31 9.77 -4.83
N LEU A 294 11.82 9.90 -6.06
CA LEU A 294 11.02 9.66 -7.27
C LEU A 294 10.59 8.19 -7.40
N LEU A 295 11.42 7.25 -6.93
CA LEU A 295 11.10 5.82 -6.93
C LEU A 295 10.19 5.41 -5.76
N SER A 296 10.32 6.05 -4.59
CA SER A 296 9.59 5.66 -3.38
C SER A 296 8.28 6.41 -3.17
N ASP A 297 8.25 7.71 -3.47
CA ASP A 297 7.13 8.60 -3.08
C ASP A 297 6.07 8.72 -4.18
N VAL A 298 6.41 8.39 -5.44
CA VAL A 298 5.48 8.43 -6.57
C VAL A 298 5.01 7.03 -6.92
N GLU A 299 3.71 6.78 -6.75
CA GLU A 299 3.12 5.49 -7.06
C GLU A 299 3.19 5.18 -8.57
N GLY A 300 3.68 3.99 -8.91
CA GLY A 300 3.77 3.52 -10.30
C GLY A 300 4.99 4.00 -11.08
N VAL A 301 5.97 4.65 -10.45
CA VAL A 301 7.28 4.90 -11.08
C VAL A 301 8.09 3.61 -11.10
N THR A 302 8.57 3.23 -12.29
CA THR A 302 9.39 2.04 -12.49
C THR A 302 10.88 2.36 -12.63
N LEU A 303 11.19 3.59 -13.06
CA LEU A 303 12.56 4.05 -13.29
C LEU A 303 12.65 5.55 -13.05
N ALA A 304 13.70 6.00 -12.36
CA ALA A 304 14.04 7.40 -12.24
C ALA A 304 15.56 7.56 -12.30
N GLU A 305 16.02 8.53 -13.09
CA GLU A 305 17.41 8.95 -13.18
C GLU A 305 17.47 10.49 -13.07
N VAL A 306 18.49 11.00 -12.39
CA VAL A 306 18.69 12.44 -12.19
C VAL A 306 20.07 12.79 -12.71
N ILE A 307 20.12 13.75 -13.62
CA ILE A 307 21.37 14.23 -14.23
C ILE A 307 21.54 15.69 -13.81
N GLU A 308 22.70 16.03 -13.25
CA GLU A 308 23.02 17.40 -12.86
C GLU A 308 24.00 18.06 -13.83
N ASN A 309 23.74 19.32 -14.18
CA ASN A 309 24.71 20.20 -14.83
C ASN A 309 25.20 21.25 -13.83
N ASP A 310 26.35 20.97 -13.22
CA ASP A 310 27.00 21.86 -12.25
C ASP A 310 27.76 23.02 -12.91
N SER A 311 27.94 22.99 -14.24
CA SER A 311 28.70 23.99 -14.97
C SER A 311 27.93 25.31 -15.14
N MET A 312 28.67 26.38 -15.43
CA MET A 312 28.10 27.72 -15.72
C MET A 312 27.71 27.91 -17.19
N THR A 313 27.69 26.82 -17.96
CA THR A 313 27.39 26.80 -19.39
C THR A 313 26.39 25.69 -19.71
N THR A 314 25.70 25.80 -20.84
CA THR A 314 24.92 24.67 -21.37
C THR A 314 25.86 23.52 -21.70
N ASN A 315 25.53 22.30 -21.27
CA ASN A 315 26.35 21.13 -21.54
C ASN A 315 26.13 20.56 -22.95
N ALA A 316 26.94 19.56 -23.35
CA ALA A 316 26.84 18.91 -24.65
C ALA A 316 25.48 18.21 -24.89
N ALA A 317 24.75 17.88 -23.82
CA ALA A 317 23.41 17.29 -23.85
C ALA A 317 22.28 18.34 -23.95
N GLY A 318 22.61 19.64 -24.04
CA GLY A 318 21.63 20.72 -24.19
C GLY A 318 20.94 21.17 -22.89
N GLN A 319 21.39 20.69 -21.72
CA GLN A 319 20.89 21.10 -20.41
C GLN A 319 21.40 22.50 -20.05
N ASP A 320 20.50 23.37 -19.60
CA ASP A 320 20.84 24.73 -19.17
C ASP A 320 21.83 24.73 -18.00
N ALA A 321 22.60 25.82 -17.85
CA ALA A 321 23.54 25.99 -16.75
C ALA A 321 22.81 25.94 -15.39
N LYS A 322 23.44 25.29 -14.39
CA LYS A 322 22.89 25.14 -13.02
C LYS A 322 21.47 24.54 -13.00
N SER A 323 21.26 23.49 -13.78
CA SER A 323 19.98 22.78 -13.85
C SER A 323 20.11 21.29 -13.53
N ILE A 324 18.99 20.72 -13.08
CA ILE A 324 18.82 19.27 -12.94
C ILE A 324 17.83 18.79 -14.00
N GLN A 325 18.13 17.66 -14.64
CA GLN A 325 17.20 16.94 -15.51
C GLN A 325 16.78 15.65 -14.80
N CYS A 326 15.47 15.50 -14.56
CA CYS A 326 14.91 14.27 -14.03
C CYS A 326 14.26 13.51 -15.19
N VAL A 327 14.72 12.29 -15.44
CA VAL A 327 14.13 11.36 -16.41
C VAL A 327 13.37 10.29 -15.65
N VAL A 328 12.05 10.26 -15.78
CA VAL A 328 11.17 9.40 -14.96
C VAL A 328 10.27 8.57 -15.85
N ASN A 329 10.21 7.26 -15.63
CA ASN A 329 9.28 6.34 -16.28
C ASN A 329 8.17 5.91 -15.30
N GLY A 330 6.91 6.00 -15.72
CA GLY A 330 5.76 5.70 -14.88
C GLY A 330 5.38 6.83 -13.92
N GLY A 331 4.31 6.63 -13.13
CA GLY A 331 3.73 7.64 -12.24
C GLY A 331 2.97 8.76 -12.96
N LEU A 332 2.05 9.40 -12.23
CA LEU A 332 1.31 10.57 -12.71
C LEU A 332 2.21 11.80 -12.80
N GLU A 333 2.04 12.59 -13.86
CA GLU A 333 2.89 13.76 -14.14
C GLU A 333 2.86 14.81 -13.02
N GLN A 334 1.71 14.94 -12.36
CA GLN A 334 1.51 15.86 -11.25
C GLN A 334 2.33 15.44 -10.02
N ASP A 335 2.25 14.17 -9.63
CA ASP A 335 2.92 13.64 -8.43
C ASP A 335 4.45 13.66 -8.61
N VAL A 336 4.92 13.37 -9.82
CA VAL A 336 6.35 13.49 -10.20
C VAL A 336 6.81 14.94 -10.06
N ALA A 337 6.06 15.90 -10.60
CA ALA A 337 6.42 17.31 -10.54
C ALA A 337 6.42 17.85 -9.10
N GLU A 338 5.46 17.44 -8.27
CA GLU A 338 5.38 17.80 -6.85
C GLU A 338 6.55 17.22 -6.04
N THR A 339 6.92 15.97 -6.30
CA THR A 339 8.08 15.31 -5.67
C THR A 339 9.38 16.02 -6.02
N ILE A 340 9.61 16.33 -7.30
CA ILE A 340 10.78 17.11 -7.75
C ILE A 340 10.80 18.49 -7.08
N TRP A 341 9.66 19.19 -7.02
CA TRP A 341 9.56 20.50 -6.37
C TRP A 341 9.91 20.45 -4.89
N LYS A 342 9.45 19.41 -4.18
CA LYS A 342 9.64 19.23 -2.74
C LYS A 342 11.10 19.00 -2.37
N TYR A 343 11.83 18.20 -3.16
CA TYR A 343 13.19 17.75 -2.81
C TYR A 343 14.31 18.47 -3.56
N LYS A 344 14.02 19.27 -4.59
CA LYS A 344 15.06 20.06 -5.26
C LYS A 344 15.62 21.18 -4.38
N ALA A 345 16.88 21.56 -4.61
CA ALA A 345 17.48 22.73 -3.96
C ALA A 345 16.82 24.04 -4.43
N ALA A 346 16.75 25.01 -3.50
CA ALA A 346 16.34 26.37 -3.82
C ALA A 346 17.34 27.01 -4.80
N GLY A 347 16.82 27.64 -5.85
CA GLY A 347 17.63 28.31 -6.88
C GLY A 347 18.07 27.42 -8.04
N VAL A 348 17.82 26.11 -7.99
CA VAL A 348 18.14 25.19 -9.10
C VAL A 348 17.00 25.15 -10.12
N ALA A 349 17.36 25.31 -11.39
CA ALA A 349 16.44 25.19 -12.51
C ALA A 349 16.16 23.71 -12.83
N THR A 350 14.96 23.42 -13.29
CA THR A 350 14.58 22.06 -13.75
C THR A 350 14.52 22.05 -15.27
N TYR A 351 15.13 21.03 -15.88
CA TYR A 351 15.18 20.84 -17.33
C TYR A 351 14.38 19.61 -17.73
N GLY A 352 13.68 19.70 -18.87
CA GLY A 352 12.92 18.58 -19.43
C GLY A 352 11.95 19.00 -20.52
N THR A 353 11.35 17.99 -21.16
CA THR A 353 10.37 18.16 -22.25
C THR A 353 8.96 18.43 -21.74
N ILE A 354 8.59 17.85 -20.59
CA ILE A 354 7.28 18.01 -19.95
C ILE A 354 7.38 19.15 -18.94
N THR A 355 6.42 20.08 -18.97
CA THR A 355 6.32 21.20 -18.01
C THR A 355 5.00 21.09 -17.27
N ILE A 356 5.06 20.99 -15.94
CA ILE A 356 3.89 20.94 -15.05
C ILE A 356 4.01 22.07 -14.03
N THR A 357 2.87 22.71 -13.73
CA THR A 357 2.82 23.80 -12.75
C THR A 357 2.45 23.26 -11.37
N VAL A 358 3.34 23.47 -10.40
CA VAL A 358 3.15 23.13 -8.98
C VAL A 358 2.88 24.40 -8.18
N LYS A 359 2.05 24.32 -7.13
CA LYS A 359 1.76 25.44 -6.23
C LYS A 359 2.71 25.42 -5.04
N ASP A 360 3.29 26.57 -4.71
CA ASP A 360 4.05 26.74 -3.48
C ASP A 360 3.15 26.90 -2.24
N SER A 361 3.74 26.92 -1.05
CA SER A 361 3.04 27.10 0.23
C SER A 361 2.28 28.43 0.36
N TYR A 362 2.57 29.40 -0.52
CA TYR A 362 1.90 30.70 -0.60
C TYR A 362 0.91 30.78 -1.78
N GLY A 363 0.63 29.65 -2.44
CA GLY A 363 -0.31 29.55 -3.56
C GLY A 363 0.20 30.12 -4.89
N ARG A 364 1.50 30.40 -5.01
CA ARG A 364 2.09 30.88 -6.28
C ARG A 364 2.44 29.69 -7.17
N SER A 365 2.11 29.82 -8.45
CA SER A 365 2.43 28.84 -9.47
C SER A 365 3.93 28.86 -9.81
N ARG A 366 4.53 27.68 -9.85
CA ARG A 366 5.93 27.43 -10.22
C ARG A 366 5.98 26.30 -11.24
N ASP A 367 6.71 26.50 -12.32
CA ASP A 367 6.84 25.48 -13.35
C ASP A 367 8.01 24.55 -13.02
N VAL A 368 7.72 23.25 -13.06
CA VAL A 368 8.67 22.16 -12.89
C VAL A 368 8.75 21.42 -14.22
N LYS A 369 9.98 21.14 -14.66
CA LYS A 369 10.22 20.40 -15.90
C LYS A 369 10.88 19.06 -15.63
N PHE A 370 10.45 18.03 -16.33
CA PHE A 370 11.06 16.70 -16.31
C PHE A 370 10.88 16.05 -17.69
N SER A 371 11.58 14.94 -17.94
CA SER A 371 11.49 14.20 -19.20
C SER A 371 11.05 12.76 -18.95
N ARG A 372 10.44 12.14 -19.96
CA ARG A 372 10.29 10.69 -20.05
C ARG A 372 11.49 10.12 -20.83
N PRO A 373 11.91 8.86 -20.57
CA PRO A 373 12.90 8.19 -21.40
C PRO A 373 12.46 8.15 -22.87
N GLU A 374 13.36 8.45 -23.79
CA GLU A 374 13.13 8.20 -25.21
C GLU A 374 13.52 6.74 -25.52
N LEU A 375 12.59 5.99 -26.11
CA LEU A 375 12.82 4.59 -26.47
C LEU A 375 13.59 4.51 -27.80
N VAL A 376 14.80 3.96 -27.78
CA VAL A 376 15.56 3.63 -28.98
C VAL A 376 15.32 2.16 -29.31
N SER A 377 14.53 1.91 -30.35
CA SER A 377 14.28 0.57 -30.86
C SER A 377 15.49 0.05 -31.65
N LEU A 378 16.09 -1.03 -31.18
CA LEU A 378 17.20 -1.71 -31.85
C LEU A 378 16.74 -3.00 -32.54
N TYR A 379 17.44 -3.36 -33.60
CA TYR A 379 17.26 -4.60 -34.34
C TYR A 379 18.45 -5.50 -34.09
N VAL A 380 18.21 -6.77 -33.78
CA VAL A 380 19.26 -7.74 -33.47
C VAL A 380 19.16 -8.90 -34.45
N LYS A 381 20.27 -9.24 -35.08
CA LYS A 381 20.37 -10.40 -35.95
C LYS A 381 21.35 -11.40 -35.38
N VAL A 382 20.86 -12.62 -35.15
CA VAL A 382 21.60 -13.75 -34.63
C VAL A 382 21.72 -14.81 -35.73
N ASP A 383 22.94 -15.05 -36.19
CA ASP A 383 23.24 -16.06 -37.21
C ASP A 383 24.03 -17.22 -36.59
N VAL A 384 23.41 -18.41 -36.56
CA VAL A 384 24.03 -19.65 -36.06
C VAL A 384 24.87 -20.27 -37.17
N LYS A 385 26.17 -20.42 -36.92
CA LYS A 385 27.16 -20.91 -37.89
C LYS A 385 27.52 -22.39 -37.70
N LEU A 386 27.46 -22.87 -36.47
CA LEU A 386 27.82 -24.25 -36.13
C LEU A 386 26.90 -24.75 -35.01
N LEU A 387 26.31 -25.92 -35.21
CA LEU A 387 25.59 -26.66 -34.18
C LEU A 387 26.53 -27.70 -33.58
N ASP A 388 26.43 -27.91 -32.27
CA ASP A 388 27.20 -28.97 -31.61
C ASP A 388 26.45 -30.30 -31.76
N THR A 389 27.17 -31.36 -32.15
CA THR A 389 26.59 -32.69 -32.36
C THR A 389 26.57 -33.54 -31.09
N GLU A 390 27.22 -33.08 -30.01
CA GLU A 390 27.27 -33.78 -28.71
C GLU A 390 26.10 -33.44 -27.78
N GLU A 391 25.34 -32.39 -28.09
CA GLU A 391 24.17 -31.94 -27.32
C GLU A 391 22.90 -31.95 -28.18
N ASP A 392 21.77 -32.35 -27.59
CA ASP A 392 20.48 -32.32 -28.27
C ASP A 392 19.97 -30.87 -28.44
N LEU A 393 19.65 -30.49 -29.68
CA LEU A 393 19.07 -29.19 -30.00
C LEU A 393 17.56 -29.17 -29.66
N PRO A 394 17.09 -28.29 -28.77
CA PRO A 394 15.67 -28.20 -28.44
C PRO A 394 14.84 -27.72 -29.65
N ALA A 395 13.64 -28.27 -29.87
CA ALA A 395 12.74 -27.84 -30.95
C ALA A 395 12.28 -26.37 -30.83
N SER A 396 12.43 -25.75 -29.65
CA SER A 396 12.11 -24.35 -29.35
C SER A 396 13.35 -23.43 -29.34
N VAL A 397 14.49 -23.86 -29.88
CA VAL A 397 15.76 -23.10 -29.83
C VAL A 397 15.63 -21.68 -30.41
N ILE A 398 14.82 -21.47 -31.46
CA ILE A 398 14.61 -20.12 -32.01
C ILE A 398 13.93 -19.21 -30.98
N THR A 399 12.94 -19.73 -30.24
CA THR A 399 12.26 -19.00 -29.17
C THR A 399 13.20 -18.73 -28.00
N LEU A 400 14.02 -19.72 -27.61
CA LEU A 400 14.99 -19.57 -26.51
C LEU A 400 16.10 -18.56 -26.83
N ILE A 401 16.55 -18.50 -28.08
CA ILE A 401 17.52 -17.49 -28.53
C ILE A 401 16.90 -16.09 -28.44
N LYS A 402 15.65 -15.92 -28.89
CA LYS A 402 14.93 -14.64 -28.77
C LYS A 402 14.76 -14.21 -27.32
N GLU A 403 14.36 -15.14 -26.45
CA GLU A 403 14.20 -14.89 -25.01
C GLU A 403 15.54 -14.54 -24.33
N GLY A 404 16.64 -15.18 -24.74
CA GLY A 404 17.99 -14.83 -24.26
C GLY A 404 18.39 -13.40 -24.63
N VAL A 405 18.05 -12.93 -25.83
CA VAL A 405 18.28 -11.55 -26.25
C VAL A 405 17.39 -10.61 -25.42
N GLU A 406 16.10 -10.91 -25.26
CA GLU A 406 15.17 -10.09 -24.46
C GLU A 406 15.62 -9.95 -23.00
N ASN A 407 16.09 -11.05 -22.39
CA ASN A 407 16.62 -11.04 -21.03
C ASN A 407 17.84 -10.13 -20.88
N TYR A 408 18.71 -10.07 -21.88
CA TYR A 408 19.83 -9.12 -21.86
C TYR A 408 19.32 -7.67 -21.88
N PHE A 409 18.39 -7.34 -22.77
CA PHE A 409 17.82 -5.99 -22.85
C PHE A 409 17.02 -5.60 -21.61
N ALA A 410 16.44 -6.56 -20.88
CA ALA A 410 15.78 -6.32 -19.60
C ALA A 410 16.75 -5.95 -18.46
N THR A 411 18.06 -6.22 -18.61
CA THR A 411 19.08 -5.83 -17.62
C THR A 411 19.66 -4.44 -17.85
N LEU A 412 19.39 -3.83 -19.01
CA LEU A 412 19.90 -2.50 -19.35
C LEU A 412 19.08 -1.42 -18.65
N SER A 413 19.77 -0.46 -18.03
CA SER A 413 19.20 0.75 -17.46
C SER A 413 19.30 1.92 -18.46
N LEU A 414 18.74 3.08 -18.08
CA LEU A 414 18.85 4.31 -18.88
C LEU A 414 20.32 4.68 -19.10
N GLY A 415 20.72 4.97 -20.34
CA GLY A 415 22.10 5.33 -20.66
C GLY A 415 23.11 4.18 -20.74
N ASP A 416 22.68 2.93 -20.55
CA ASP A 416 23.59 1.79 -20.69
C ASP A 416 23.88 1.49 -22.18
N ASP A 417 25.17 1.42 -22.51
CA ASP A 417 25.62 1.02 -23.83
C ASP A 417 25.27 -0.44 -24.13
N VAL A 418 24.82 -0.71 -25.36
CA VAL A 418 24.51 -2.06 -25.81
C VAL A 418 25.81 -2.73 -26.27
N ILE A 419 26.37 -3.54 -25.37
CA ILE A 419 27.55 -4.36 -25.65
C ILE A 419 27.15 -5.65 -26.35
N THR A 420 27.45 -5.75 -27.65
CA THR A 420 27.08 -6.89 -28.51
C THR A 420 27.63 -8.22 -28.00
N GLN A 421 28.84 -8.22 -27.43
CA GLN A 421 29.45 -9.42 -26.87
C GLN A 421 28.76 -9.98 -25.64
N ARG A 422 28.07 -9.16 -24.84
CA ARG A 422 27.34 -9.64 -23.64
C ARG A 422 26.09 -10.42 -24.01
N ILE A 423 25.49 -10.13 -25.16
CA ILE A 423 24.31 -10.84 -25.69
C ILE A 423 24.60 -12.33 -25.86
N TYR A 424 25.83 -12.68 -26.28
CA TYR A 424 26.25 -14.08 -26.42
C TYR A 424 26.09 -14.87 -25.12
N GLY A 425 26.47 -14.29 -23.98
CA GLY A 425 26.41 -14.95 -22.69
C GLY A 425 24.98 -15.33 -22.30
N TYR A 426 24.01 -14.44 -22.56
CA TYR A 426 22.60 -14.68 -22.27
C TYR A 426 21.96 -15.69 -23.25
N ILE A 427 22.38 -15.70 -24.51
CA ILE A 427 21.96 -16.72 -25.48
C ILE A 427 22.46 -18.11 -25.03
N TYR A 428 23.76 -18.26 -24.74
CA TYR A 428 24.33 -19.56 -24.32
C TYR A 428 23.79 -20.04 -22.98
N SER A 429 23.39 -19.15 -22.06
CA SER A 429 22.77 -19.57 -20.81
C SER A 429 21.34 -20.11 -20.98
N ASN A 430 20.64 -19.69 -22.03
CA ASN A 430 19.24 -20.05 -22.27
C ASN A 430 19.05 -21.22 -23.25
N THR A 431 20.10 -21.65 -23.98
CA THR A 431 20.01 -22.80 -24.89
C THR A 431 21.30 -23.63 -24.95
N THR A 432 21.13 -24.93 -25.15
CA THR A 432 22.19 -25.92 -25.39
C THR A 432 22.25 -26.29 -26.88
N GLY A 433 23.34 -26.90 -27.36
CA GLY A 433 23.50 -27.36 -28.74
C GLY A 433 24.02 -26.35 -29.76
N LEU A 434 24.45 -25.15 -29.33
CA LEU A 434 25.04 -24.13 -30.21
C LEU A 434 26.58 -24.17 -30.14
N GLY A 435 27.24 -24.39 -31.28
CA GLY A 435 28.70 -24.39 -31.38
C GLY A 435 29.31 -23.02 -31.71
N LYS A 436 28.68 -22.25 -32.61
CA LYS A 436 29.14 -20.89 -32.96
C LYS A 436 28.00 -20.03 -33.47
N LEU A 437 27.92 -18.79 -32.98
CA LEU A 437 26.95 -17.78 -33.41
C LEU A 437 27.63 -16.44 -33.74
N ASN A 438 26.98 -15.64 -34.57
CA ASN A 438 27.35 -14.24 -34.86
C ASN A 438 26.15 -13.35 -34.52
N VAL A 439 26.34 -12.39 -33.62
CA VAL A 439 25.31 -11.41 -33.23
C VAL A 439 25.70 -10.06 -33.77
N SER A 440 24.77 -9.41 -34.46
CA SER A 440 24.92 -8.06 -34.97
C SER A 440 23.71 -7.21 -34.58
N VAL A 441 23.95 -5.94 -34.27
CA VAL A 441 22.94 -4.99 -33.79
C VAL A 441 22.86 -3.81 -34.75
N SER A 442 21.66 -3.25 -34.91
CA SER A 442 21.37 -2.13 -35.80
C SER A 442 20.41 -1.14 -35.15
N THR A 443 20.62 0.16 -35.39
CA THR A 443 19.73 1.25 -34.95
C THR A 443 18.70 1.64 -36.02
N ASP A 444 18.89 1.24 -37.27
CA ASP A 444 18.06 1.65 -38.43
C ASP A 444 17.32 0.47 -39.10
N GLY A 445 17.64 -0.77 -38.70
CA GLY A 445 17.08 -2.00 -39.26
C GLY A 445 17.62 -2.36 -40.64
N MET A 446 18.63 -1.64 -41.14
CA MET A 446 19.19 -1.81 -42.48
C MET A 446 20.71 -2.08 -42.43
N THR A 447 21.43 -1.47 -41.51
CA THR A 447 22.88 -1.63 -41.33
C THR A 447 23.18 -2.31 -40.00
N PHE A 448 23.63 -3.56 -40.07
CA PHE A 448 23.97 -4.38 -38.90
C PHE A 448 25.48 -4.37 -38.66
N SER A 449 25.90 -4.06 -37.43
CA SER A 449 27.31 -4.10 -37.01
C SER A 449 27.51 -5.04 -35.83
N GLU A 450 28.72 -5.57 -35.67
CA GLU A 450 29.16 -6.30 -34.48
C GLU A 450 29.69 -5.34 -33.39
N ASP A 451 29.82 -4.04 -33.70
CA ASP A 451 30.28 -3.02 -32.76
C ASP A 451 29.25 -2.68 -31.68
N ASN A 452 29.72 -2.22 -30.53
CA ASN A 452 28.86 -1.74 -29.45
C ASN A 452 28.08 -0.49 -29.89
N VAL A 453 26.81 -0.43 -29.52
CA VAL A 453 25.96 0.74 -29.77
C VAL A 453 25.92 1.59 -28.51
N SER A 454 26.45 2.82 -28.60
CA SER A 454 26.41 3.78 -27.50
C SER A 454 25.02 4.41 -27.38
N ILE A 455 24.44 4.43 -26.19
CA ILE A 455 23.12 5.01 -25.93
C ILE A 455 23.30 6.25 -25.05
N SER A 456 22.55 7.32 -25.33
CA SER A 456 22.62 8.54 -24.50
C SER A 456 22.02 8.28 -23.11
N ASP A 457 22.53 8.97 -22.08
CA ASP A 457 22.03 8.98 -20.69
C ASP A 457 20.54 9.31 -20.53
N THR A 458 19.88 9.79 -21.59
CA THR A 458 18.45 10.13 -21.63
C THR A 458 17.59 9.11 -22.41
N GLN A 459 18.24 8.11 -23.00
CA GLN A 459 17.64 7.12 -23.90
C GLN A 459 17.66 5.73 -23.28
N TYR A 460 16.65 4.93 -23.63
CA TYR A 460 16.50 3.55 -23.18
C TYR A 460 16.53 2.62 -24.40
N ALA A 461 17.46 1.67 -24.41
CA ALA A 461 17.55 0.67 -25.47
C ALA A 461 16.46 -0.38 -25.30
N ASN A 462 15.62 -0.55 -26.32
CA ASN A 462 14.58 -1.56 -26.34
C ASN A 462 14.71 -2.41 -27.61
N VAL A 463 14.42 -3.70 -27.48
CA VAL A 463 14.26 -4.62 -28.61
C VAL A 463 12.85 -5.22 -28.52
N ALA A 464 12.17 -5.29 -29.66
CA ALA A 464 10.91 -6.02 -29.78
C ALA A 464 11.18 -7.44 -30.31
N GLU A 465 10.38 -8.43 -29.94
CA GLU A 465 10.51 -9.82 -30.42
C GLU A 465 10.53 -9.91 -31.96
N ALA A 466 9.76 -9.05 -32.63
CA ALA A 466 9.69 -8.95 -34.09
C ALA A 466 10.94 -8.34 -34.73
N ALA A 467 11.76 -7.63 -33.95
CA ALA A 467 13.02 -7.01 -34.38
C ALA A 467 14.24 -7.94 -34.16
N ILE A 468 14.01 -9.16 -33.67
CA ILE A 468 15.05 -10.20 -33.49
C ILE A 468 14.95 -11.21 -34.65
N GLU A 469 15.93 -11.17 -35.53
CA GLU A 469 16.08 -12.14 -36.63
C GLU A 469 17.04 -13.26 -36.22
N VAL A 470 16.58 -14.51 -36.31
CA VAL A 470 17.42 -15.70 -36.09
C VAL A 470 17.54 -16.46 -37.40
N SER A 471 18.78 -16.73 -37.84
CA SER A 471 19.09 -17.52 -39.04
C SER A 471 20.09 -18.63 -38.75
N GLY A 472 20.03 -19.73 -39.51
CA GLY A 472 21.03 -20.81 -39.44
C GLY A 472 20.77 -21.93 -38.41
N VAL A 473 19.53 -22.02 -37.90
CA VAL A 473 19.06 -23.09 -37.01
C VAL A 473 18.37 -24.21 -37.80
#